data_AF-A0A5R9NZV6-F1
#
_entry.id   AF-A0A5R9NZV6-F1
#
_cell.length_a   1.000
_cell.length_b   1.000
_cell.length_c   1.000
_cell.angle_alpha   90.00
_cell.angle_beta   90.00
_cell.angle_gamma   90.00
#
_symmetry.space_group_name_H-M   'P 1'
#
loop_
_entity.id
_entity.type
_entity.pdbx_description
1 polymer ?
#
loop_
_entity_poly.entity_id
_entity_poly.type
_entity_poly.pdbx_seq_one_letter_code
_entity_poly.pdbx_strand_id
1 'polypeptide(L)'
;MVDLEQLQSEGYVVNKEFITNLAPEEQANFLNYLKSEFFRPGEKVRICRDTVDRAIALVRRHNGDTRVLDSLKAADQKILEIEKVYFKHERDICFKLTSSDILFSSEYFIDSRPTLNMYGVILLVDDRIFAVRLDGNEPAKVLDGYEIQGEVELGFGGVLGVSNREEFKHFLQNDADWKNRLCGEFYISDEGMETWCLSAKAWFTGASPQEVEVATSYVETMMCSAPKPN
;
A
#
# COMPACT_ATOMS: atom_id res chain seq x y z
N MET A 1 -17.89 8.58 -21.90
CA MET A 1 -17.03 7.69 -22.72
C MET A 1 -15.60 8.04 -22.39
N VAL A 2 -14.76 7.04 -22.11
CA VAL A 2 -13.34 7.25 -21.79
C VAL A 2 -12.61 7.87 -22.97
N ASP A 3 -11.86 8.95 -22.72
CA ASP A 3 -10.95 9.53 -23.70
C ASP A 3 -9.61 8.75 -23.71
N LEU A 4 -9.48 7.84 -24.68
CA LEU A 4 -8.30 7.00 -24.83
C LEU A 4 -7.07 7.77 -25.31
N GLU A 5 -7.27 8.84 -26.10
CA GLU A 5 -6.17 9.67 -26.59
C GLU A 5 -5.60 10.48 -25.43
N GLN A 6 -6.47 11.01 -24.57
CA GLN A 6 -6.08 11.65 -23.33
C GLN A 6 -5.29 10.69 -22.43
N LEU A 7 -5.80 9.48 -22.15
CA LEU A 7 -5.09 8.50 -21.34
C LEU A 7 -3.72 8.14 -21.88
N GLN A 8 -3.62 7.95 -23.20
CA GLN A 8 -2.35 7.66 -23.85
C GLN A 8 -1.37 8.82 -23.71
N SER A 9 -1.85 10.06 -23.83
CA SER A 9 -1.03 11.27 -23.63
C SER A 9 -0.58 11.44 -22.17
N GLU A 10 -1.38 10.96 -21.22
CA GLU A 10 -1.07 10.93 -19.79
C GLU A 10 -0.09 9.80 -19.42
N GLY A 11 0.24 8.89 -20.35
CA GLY A 11 1.18 7.78 -20.13
C GLY A 11 0.54 6.44 -19.74
N TYR A 12 -0.79 6.32 -19.84
CA TYR A 12 -1.50 5.06 -19.63
C TYR A 12 -1.59 4.26 -20.92
N VAL A 13 -1.32 2.95 -20.83
CA VAL A 13 -1.43 2.00 -21.94
C VAL A 13 -2.49 0.96 -21.58
N VAL A 14 -3.68 1.11 -22.15
CA VAL A 14 -4.84 0.24 -21.90
C VAL A 14 -5.37 -0.31 -23.23
N ASN A 15 -5.83 -1.57 -23.22
CA ASN A 15 -6.46 -2.17 -24.39
C ASN A 15 -7.80 -1.46 -24.68
N LYS A 16 -7.91 -0.86 -25.88
CA LYS A 16 -9.13 -0.18 -26.35
C LYS A 16 -10.35 -1.11 -26.35
N GLU A 17 -10.21 -2.35 -26.84
CA GLU A 17 -11.31 -3.30 -26.92
C GLU A 17 -11.88 -3.63 -25.55
N PHE A 18 -11.01 -3.74 -24.54
CA PHE A 18 -11.41 -3.95 -23.15
C PHE A 18 -12.30 -2.80 -22.65
N ILE A 19 -11.83 -1.55 -22.75
CA ILE A 19 -12.60 -0.39 -22.26
C ILE A 19 -13.92 -0.24 -23.02
N THR A 20 -13.93 -0.43 -24.34
CA THR A 20 -15.14 -0.25 -25.14
C THR A 20 -16.21 -1.32 -24.88
N ASN A 21 -15.83 -2.48 -24.35
CA ASN A 21 -16.77 -3.55 -24.00
C ASN A 21 -17.40 -3.36 -22.61
N LEU A 22 -16.90 -2.44 -21.80
CA LEU A 22 -17.48 -2.08 -20.50
C LEU A 22 -18.70 -1.17 -20.67
N ALA A 23 -19.70 -1.32 -19.80
CA ALA A 23 -20.81 -0.39 -19.70
C ALA A 23 -20.32 1.02 -19.29
N PRO A 24 -21.06 2.10 -19.58
CA PRO A 24 -20.60 3.46 -19.27
C PRO A 24 -20.24 3.72 -17.80
N GLU A 25 -20.98 3.11 -16.86
CA GLU A 25 -20.69 3.19 -15.42
C GLU A 25 -19.42 2.40 -15.07
N GLU A 26 -19.23 1.22 -15.65
CA GLU A 26 -18.04 0.39 -15.48
C GLU A 26 -16.79 1.06 -16.06
N GLN A 27 -16.94 1.80 -17.16
CA GLN A 27 -15.87 2.63 -17.74
C GLN A 27 -15.42 3.73 -16.78
N ALA A 28 -16.35 4.46 -16.17
CA ALA A 28 -16.04 5.50 -15.20
C ALA A 28 -15.38 4.90 -13.94
N ASN A 29 -15.92 3.78 -13.46
CA ASN A 29 -15.36 3.06 -12.32
C ASN A 29 -13.95 2.53 -12.61
N PHE A 30 -13.69 2.03 -13.82
CA PHE A 30 -12.37 1.58 -14.24
C PHE A 30 -11.32 2.70 -14.18
N LEU A 31 -11.65 3.91 -14.67
CA LEU A 31 -10.72 5.03 -14.62
C LEU A 31 -10.43 5.50 -13.21
N ASN A 32 -11.47 5.57 -12.39
CA ASN A 32 -11.33 5.92 -10.98
C ASN A 32 -10.44 4.89 -10.28
N TYR A 33 -10.73 3.61 -10.46
CA TYR A 33 -9.93 2.49 -9.96
C TYR A 33 -8.46 2.61 -10.39
N LEU A 34 -8.17 2.76 -11.68
CA LEU A 34 -6.79 2.85 -12.16
C LEU A 34 -6.02 4.02 -11.53
N LYS A 35 -6.68 5.17 -11.32
CA LYS A 35 -6.05 6.39 -10.80
C LYS A 35 -6.06 6.49 -9.27
N SER A 36 -6.90 5.73 -8.57
CA SER A 36 -6.98 5.68 -7.11
C SER A 36 -6.15 4.54 -6.51
N GLU A 37 -5.90 3.48 -7.26
CA GLU A 37 -5.30 2.27 -6.71
C GLU A 37 -3.80 2.15 -6.97
N PHE A 38 -3.32 2.74 -8.06
CA PHE A 38 -1.97 2.58 -8.55
C PHE A 38 -1.27 3.92 -8.76
N PHE A 39 0.05 3.86 -8.68
CA PHE A 39 0.89 4.99 -9.06
C PHE A 39 0.67 5.40 -10.51
N ARG A 40 0.91 6.68 -10.77
CA ARG A 40 0.66 7.35 -12.03
C ARG A 40 1.96 7.60 -12.80
N PRO A 41 1.88 7.79 -14.12
CA PRO A 41 3.01 8.31 -14.89
C PRO A 41 3.55 9.62 -14.28
N GLY A 42 4.86 9.73 -14.16
CA GLY A 42 5.58 10.83 -13.52
C GLY A 42 5.77 10.70 -12.00
N GLU A 43 5.10 9.76 -11.34
CA GLU A 43 5.30 9.55 -9.91
C GLU A 43 6.61 8.83 -9.59
N LYS A 44 7.12 9.15 -8.40
CA LYS A 44 8.41 8.66 -7.89
C LYS A 44 8.18 7.47 -6.95
N VAL A 45 8.87 6.39 -7.23
CA VAL A 45 8.78 5.12 -6.49
C VAL A 45 10.16 4.60 -6.11
N ARG A 46 10.21 3.68 -5.15
CA ARG A 46 11.37 2.88 -4.78
C ARG A 46 11.02 1.40 -4.78
N ILE A 47 12.04 0.55 -4.71
CA ILE A 47 11.84 -0.89 -4.69
C ILE A 47 11.38 -1.37 -3.31
N CYS A 48 10.30 -2.14 -3.29
CA CYS A 48 9.90 -2.90 -2.11
C CYS A 48 10.76 -4.16 -1.99
N ARG A 49 11.85 -4.07 -1.20
CA ARG A 49 12.79 -5.18 -1.00
C ARG A 49 12.08 -6.47 -0.59
N ASP A 50 11.12 -6.39 0.33
CA ASP A 50 10.43 -7.58 0.83
C ASP A 50 9.62 -8.28 -0.26
N THR A 51 8.95 -7.53 -1.16
CA THR A 51 8.26 -8.17 -2.30
C THR A 51 9.25 -8.82 -3.24
N VAL A 52 10.31 -8.10 -3.60
CA VAL A 52 11.31 -8.60 -4.55
C VAL A 52 12.04 -9.82 -3.99
N ASP A 53 12.35 -9.84 -2.70
CA ASP A 53 13.01 -10.97 -2.03
C ASP A 53 12.12 -12.21 -1.97
N ARG A 54 10.83 -12.03 -1.65
CA ARG A 54 9.84 -13.12 -1.71
C ARG A 54 9.70 -13.66 -3.14
N ALA A 55 9.66 -12.78 -4.14
CA ALA A 55 9.57 -13.16 -5.55
C ALA A 55 10.82 -13.92 -6.02
N ILE A 56 12.02 -13.44 -5.70
CA ILE A 56 13.30 -14.13 -5.99
C ILE A 56 13.30 -15.53 -5.36
N ALA A 57 12.90 -15.64 -4.08
CA ALA A 57 12.84 -16.92 -3.39
C ALA A 57 11.86 -17.89 -4.07
N LEU A 58 10.68 -17.41 -4.49
CA LEU A 58 9.70 -18.21 -5.20
C LEU A 58 10.23 -18.69 -6.56
N VAL A 59 10.79 -17.80 -7.37
CA VAL A 59 11.34 -18.16 -8.70
C VAL A 59 12.48 -19.18 -8.56
N ARG A 60 13.38 -19.00 -7.58
CA ARG A 60 14.48 -19.95 -7.31
C ARG A 60 13.96 -21.33 -6.88
N ARG A 61 12.89 -21.40 -6.06
CA ARG A 61 12.25 -22.69 -5.69
C ARG A 61 11.75 -23.47 -6.90
N HIS A 62 11.41 -22.77 -7.98
CA HIS A 62 10.97 -23.36 -9.25
C HIS A 62 12.08 -23.41 -10.33
N ASN A 63 13.36 -23.25 -9.95
CA ASN A 63 14.52 -23.24 -10.85
C ASN A 63 14.44 -22.19 -11.98
N GLY A 64 13.77 -21.06 -11.75
CA GLY A 64 13.67 -19.97 -12.73
C GLY A 64 14.85 -18.99 -12.68
N ASP A 65 14.95 -18.16 -13.72
CA ASP A 65 15.95 -17.09 -13.82
C ASP A 65 15.54 -15.86 -12.99
N THR A 66 16.43 -15.40 -12.11
CA THR A 66 16.18 -14.27 -11.20
C THR A 66 16.98 -13.01 -11.54
N ARG A 67 17.78 -13.00 -12.61
CA ARG A 67 18.71 -11.89 -12.93
C ARG A 67 18.04 -10.52 -13.03
N VAL A 68 16.83 -10.46 -13.58
CA VAL A 68 16.06 -9.20 -13.69
C VAL A 68 15.61 -8.71 -12.32
N LEU A 69 15.11 -9.61 -11.47
CA LEU A 69 14.69 -9.28 -10.10
C LEU A 69 15.89 -8.92 -9.21
N ASP A 70 17.01 -9.64 -9.36
CA ASP A 70 18.27 -9.33 -8.67
C ASP A 70 18.81 -7.96 -9.11
N SER A 71 18.67 -7.60 -10.40
CA SER A 71 19.04 -6.26 -10.90
C SER A 71 18.13 -5.17 -10.35
N LEU A 72 16.83 -5.44 -10.24
CA LEU A 72 15.87 -4.55 -9.61
C LEU A 72 16.20 -4.34 -8.12
N LYS A 73 16.50 -5.44 -7.41
CA LYS A 73 16.94 -5.41 -6.01
C LYS A 73 18.21 -4.57 -5.83
N ALA A 74 19.18 -4.69 -6.74
CA ALA A 74 20.42 -3.92 -6.69
C ALA A 74 20.22 -2.41 -6.94
N ALA A 75 19.09 -1.99 -7.53
CA ALA A 75 18.74 -0.57 -7.67
C ALA A 75 18.29 0.06 -6.35
N ASP A 76 17.76 -0.75 -5.44
CA ASP A 76 17.58 -0.50 -4.01
C ASP A 76 17.01 0.88 -3.62
N GLN A 77 17.89 1.84 -3.27
CA GLN A 77 17.52 3.17 -2.79
C GLN A 77 17.34 4.21 -3.90
N LYS A 78 17.46 3.81 -5.16
CA LYS A 78 17.21 4.73 -6.26
C LYS A 78 15.74 5.09 -6.27
N ILE A 79 15.51 6.40 -6.31
CA ILE A 79 14.21 6.93 -6.72
C ILE A 79 14.09 6.66 -8.22
N LEU A 80 13.05 5.92 -8.58
CA LEU A 80 12.69 5.56 -9.93
C LEU A 80 11.44 6.34 -10.30
N GLU A 81 11.32 6.72 -11.57
CA GLU A 81 10.17 7.45 -12.07
C GLU A 81 9.38 6.58 -13.04
N ILE A 82 8.06 6.56 -12.90
CA ILE A 82 7.18 5.79 -13.78
C ILE A 82 7.02 6.56 -15.08
N GLU A 83 7.48 5.99 -16.19
CA GLU A 83 7.25 6.53 -17.53
C GLU A 83 5.82 6.22 -18.01
N LYS A 84 5.38 4.97 -17.82
CA LYS A 84 4.08 4.49 -18.31
C LYS A 84 3.47 3.45 -17.40
N VAL A 85 2.14 3.44 -17.36
CA VAL A 85 1.33 2.47 -16.63
C VAL A 85 0.60 1.58 -17.63
N TYR A 86 0.89 0.29 -17.61
CA TYR A 86 0.30 -0.71 -18.50
C TYR A 86 -0.77 -1.50 -17.76
N PHE A 87 -1.99 -1.49 -18.27
CA PHE A 87 -3.06 -2.39 -17.84
C PHE A 87 -3.05 -3.64 -18.72
N LYS A 88 -2.66 -4.79 -18.16
CA LYS A 88 -2.63 -6.05 -18.91
C LYS A 88 -4.00 -6.73 -18.93
N HIS A 89 -4.54 -7.14 -17.78
CA HIS A 89 -5.88 -7.74 -17.61
C HIS A 89 -6.35 -7.66 -16.15
N GLU A 90 -7.67 -7.57 -15.91
CA GLU A 90 -8.48 -7.72 -14.66
C GLU A 90 -8.00 -7.12 -13.31
N ARG A 91 -6.71 -6.81 -13.13
CA ARG A 91 -6.01 -6.16 -11.99
C ARG A 91 -4.48 -6.11 -12.18
N ASP A 92 -3.91 -6.69 -13.23
CA ASP A 92 -2.47 -6.72 -13.48
C ASP A 92 -1.98 -5.39 -14.07
N ILE A 93 -1.38 -4.57 -13.21
CA ILE A 93 -0.70 -3.34 -13.58
C ILE A 93 0.81 -3.56 -13.63
N CYS A 94 1.41 -3.15 -14.73
CA CYS A 94 2.86 -3.08 -14.87
C CYS A 94 3.31 -1.64 -15.09
N PHE A 95 4.48 -1.30 -14.54
CA PHE A 95 5.14 -0.02 -14.77
C PHE A 95 6.30 -0.18 -15.75
N LYS A 96 6.40 0.76 -16.68
CA LYS A 96 7.64 1.06 -17.40
C LYS A 96 8.32 2.20 -16.67
N LEU A 97 9.60 2.03 -16.35
CA LEU A 97 10.38 3.07 -15.66
C LEU A 97 11.15 3.90 -16.69
N THR A 98 11.37 5.19 -16.41
CA THR A 98 12.16 6.06 -17.30
C THR A 98 13.60 5.56 -17.54
N SER A 99 14.12 4.77 -16.60
CA SER A 99 15.47 4.21 -16.65
C SER A 99 15.54 2.77 -17.18
N SER A 100 14.42 2.18 -17.62
CA SER A 100 14.38 0.78 -18.04
C SER A 100 13.33 0.50 -19.11
N ASP A 101 13.72 -0.26 -20.13
CA ASP A 101 12.78 -0.76 -21.15
C ASP A 101 12.01 -2.02 -20.71
N ILE A 102 12.26 -2.51 -19.49
CA ILE A 102 11.57 -3.68 -18.93
C ILE A 102 10.29 -3.22 -18.21
N LEU A 103 9.21 -3.99 -18.40
CA LEU A 103 7.99 -3.83 -17.62
C LEU A 103 8.09 -4.59 -16.31
N PHE A 104 7.83 -3.92 -15.20
CA PHE A 104 7.83 -4.50 -13.88
C PHE A 104 6.42 -4.52 -13.30
N SER A 105 6.08 -5.58 -12.56
CA SER A 105 4.82 -5.64 -11.82
C SER A 105 4.76 -4.48 -10.80
N SER A 106 3.60 -3.85 -10.69
CA SER A 106 3.39 -2.73 -9.75
C SER A 106 3.68 -3.11 -8.29
N GLU A 107 3.49 -4.37 -7.92
CA GLU A 107 3.72 -4.91 -6.56
C GLU A 107 5.17 -4.79 -6.06
N TYR A 108 6.13 -4.59 -6.96
CA TYR A 108 7.54 -4.43 -6.62
C TYR A 108 7.88 -3.02 -6.16
N PHE A 109 6.94 -2.08 -6.24
CA PHE A 109 7.17 -0.67 -5.99
C PHE A 109 6.35 -0.17 -4.81
N ILE A 110 6.95 0.77 -4.09
CA ILE A 110 6.34 1.56 -3.03
C ILE A 110 6.76 3.01 -3.23
N ASP A 111 6.13 3.95 -2.54
CA ASP A 111 6.44 5.38 -2.65
C ASP A 111 7.92 5.67 -2.38
N SER A 112 8.45 6.65 -3.11
CA SER A 112 9.85 7.07 -2.99
C SER A 112 10.25 7.63 -1.62
N ARG A 113 9.30 8.07 -0.79
CA ARG A 113 9.58 8.60 0.55
C ARG A 113 10.13 7.52 1.48
N PRO A 114 10.90 7.92 2.51
CA PRO A 114 11.26 7.03 3.60
C PRO A 114 10.00 6.43 4.22
N THR A 115 9.82 5.10 4.12
CA THR A 115 8.73 4.40 4.81
C THR A 115 9.22 3.15 5.52
N LEU A 116 8.60 2.87 6.66
CA LEU A 116 8.83 1.69 7.49
C LEU A 116 7.77 0.64 7.15
N ASN A 117 8.20 -0.58 6.82
CA ASN A 117 7.31 -1.75 6.75
C ASN A 117 7.10 -2.29 8.18
N MET A 118 5.84 -2.47 8.56
CA MET A 118 5.43 -2.92 9.88
C MET A 118 4.37 -4.01 9.77
N TYR A 119 4.52 -5.07 10.55
CA TYR A 119 3.41 -5.95 10.88
C TYR A 119 2.73 -5.43 12.13
N GLY A 120 1.40 -5.43 12.17
CA GLY A 120 0.70 -5.09 13.40
C GLY A 120 -0.79 -4.82 13.23
N VAL A 121 -1.33 -3.99 14.12
CA VAL A 121 -2.76 -3.66 14.19
C VAL A 121 -2.97 -2.16 14.05
N ILE A 122 -3.93 -1.78 13.22
CA ILE A 122 -4.49 -0.44 13.15
C ILE A 122 -5.75 -0.41 13.98
N LEU A 123 -5.88 0.57 14.88
CA LEU A 123 -7.02 0.72 15.79
C LEU A 123 -7.67 2.10 15.59
N LEU A 124 -9.00 2.13 15.63
CA LEU A 124 -9.79 3.35 15.78
C LEU A 124 -10.28 3.45 17.23
N VAL A 125 -9.78 4.43 17.97
CA VAL A 125 -10.13 4.68 19.39
C VAL A 125 -10.44 6.16 19.56
N ASP A 126 -11.63 6.50 20.08
CA ASP A 126 -12.08 7.89 20.29
C ASP A 126 -11.88 8.80 19.06
N ASP A 127 -12.24 8.31 17.86
CA ASP A 127 -12.07 9.00 16.56
C ASP A 127 -10.61 9.26 16.13
N ARG A 128 -9.65 8.70 16.87
CA ARG A 128 -8.21 8.75 16.55
C ARG A 128 -7.78 7.40 16.03
N ILE A 129 -6.89 7.42 15.04
CA ILE A 129 -6.38 6.20 14.44
C ILE A 129 -4.95 5.98 14.90
N PHE A 130 -4.65 4.75 15.28
CA PHE A 130 -3.36 4.33 15.78
C PHE A 130 -2.83 3.17 14.95
N ALA A 131 -1.55 3.19 14.58
CA ALA A 131 -0.85 1.99 14.14
C ALA A 131 -0.01 1.47 15.30
N VAL A 132 -0.15 0.19 15.60
CA VAL A 132 0.63 -0.50 16.61
C VAL A 132 1.41 -1.60 15.92
N ARG A 133 2.73 -1.55 15.98
CA ARG A 133 3.59 -2.59 15.43
C ARG A 133 3.74 -3.73 16.40
N LEU A 134 3.62 -4.94 15.88
CA LEU A 134 3.80 -6.17 16.60
C LEU A 134 5.06 -6.92 16.10
N ASP A 135 5.58 -7.79 16.94
CA ASP A 135 6.75 -8.64 16.64
C ASP A 135 6.41 -9.88 15.78
N GLY A 136 5.12 -10.15 15.55
CA GLY A 136 4.63 -11.27 14.76
C GLY A 136 4.81 -12.64 15.42
N ASN A 137 5.10 -12.69 16.73
CA ASN A 137 5.25 -13.94 17.47
C ASN A 137 3.98 -14.27 18.27
N GLU A 138 3.85 -15.52 18.69
CA GLU A 138 2.89 -15.94 19.71
C GLU A 138 3.66 -16.29 21.01
N PRO A 139 3.45 -15.58 22.14
CA PRO A 139 2.51 -14.47 22.34
C PRO A 139 2.98 -13.15 21.70
N ALA A 140 2.03 -12.39 21.16
CA ALA A 140 2.31 -11.12 20.49
C ALA A 140 2.85 -10.06 21.45
N LYS A 141 3.81 -9.26 20.98
CA LYS A 141 4.37 -8.12 21.72
C LYS A 141 4.35 -6.85 20.89
N VAL A 142 3.99 -5.75 21.54
CA VAL A 142 4.13 -4.41 20.94
C VAL A 142 5.59 -4.03 20.87
N LEU A 143 6.04 -3.62 19.68
CA LEU A 143 7.35 -3.04 19.46
C LEU A 143 7.29 -1.51 19.61
N ASP A 144 6.31 -0.89 18.96
CA ASP A 144 6.05 0.55 19.00
C ASP A 144 4.58 0.83 18.59
N GLY A 145 4.14 2.07 18.76
CA GLY A 145 2.85 2.53 18.26
C GLY A 145 2.81 4.04 18.10
N TYR A 146 1.97 4.48 17.19
CA TYR A 146 1.91 5.86 16.72
C TYR A 146 0.44 6.26 16.58
N GLU A 147 0.10 7.48 17.03
CA GLU A 147 -1.10 8.12 16.51
C GLU A 147 -0.82 8.54 15.07
N ILE A 148 -1.85 8.49 14.24
CA ILE A 148 -1.68 8.86 12.86
C ILE A 148 -2.56 10.05 12.52
N GLN A 149 -1.87 11.16 12.25
CA GLN A 149 -2.47 12.47 12.15
C GLN A 149 -2.63 12.97 10.71
N GLY A 150 -1.83 12.47 9.76
CA GLY A 150 -1.89 12.88 8.36
C GLY A 150 -3.02 12.25 7.54
N GLU A 151 -3.01 12.53 6.24
CA GLU A 151 -3.98 12.04 5.26
C GLU A 151 -3.55 10.71 4.61
N VAL A 152 -4.51 9.97 4.05
CA VAL A 152 -4.24 8.79 3.21
C VAL A 152 -3.72 9.27 1.85
N GLU A 153 -2.57 8.76 1.43
CA GLU A 153 -1.95 9.17 0.16
C GLU A 153 -1.87 8.05 -0.89
N LEU A 154 -2.03 8.47 -2.14
CA LEU A 154 -1.87 7.66 -3.35
C LEU A 154 -0.38 7.36 -3.58
N GLY A 155 0.17 6.44 -2.80
CA GLY A 155 1.55 6.01 -2.96
C GLY A 155 1.82 4.61 -2.44
N PHE A 156 0.76 3.90 -2.06
CA PHE A 156 0.92 2.78 -1.15
C PHE A 156 0.04 1.59 -1.53
N GLY A 157 -0.68 1.62 -2.64
CA GLY A 157 -1.52 0.49 -3.07
C GLY A 157 -2.84 0.49 -2.32
N GLY A 158 -3.90 0.90 -3.02
CA GLY A 158 -5.24 1.16 -2.51
C GLY A 158 -6.04 -0.06 -2.07
N VAL A 159 -5.44 -1.06 -1.43
CA VAL A 159 -6.12 -2.33 -1.11
C VAL A 159 -7.45 -2.15 -0.33
N LEU A 160 -7.66 -1.01 0.33
CA LEU A 160 -8.88 -0.68 1.07
C LEU A 160 -9.86 0.25 0.33
N GLY A 161 -9.52 0.78 -0.86
CA GLY A 161 -10.39 1.65 -1.66
C GLY A 161 -10.75 2.99 -0.99
N VAL A 162 -9.90 3.49 -0.10
CA VAL A 162 -10.09 4.75 0.64
C VAL A 162 -9.08 5.80 0.17
N SER A 163 -9.55 7.03 -0.03
CA SER A 163 -8.77 8.12 -0.63
C SER A 163 -8.39 9.23 0.36
N ASN A 164 -8.90 9.17 1.59
CA ASN A 164 -8.61 10.13 2.65
C ASN A 164 -8.84 9.52 4.04
N ARG A 165 -8.44 10.25 5.08
CA ARG A 165 -8.56 9.79 6.48
C ARG A 165 -10.01 9.54 6.91
N GLU A 166 -10.96 10.37 6.48
CA GLU A 166 -12.37 10.26 6.87
C GLU A 166 -13.04 9.03 6.24
N GLU A 167 -12.73 8.72 4.97
CA GLU A 167 -13.13 7.48 4.32
C GLU A 167 -12.56 6.26 5.03
N PHE A 168 -11.30 6.34 5.49
CA PHE A 168 -10.68 5.23 6.23
C PHE A 168 -11.27 5.05 7.63
N LYS A 169 -11.58 6.13 8.35
CA LYS A 169 -12.36 6.07 9.59
C LYS A 169 -13.71 5.41 9.35
N HIS A 170 -14.43 5.87 8.32
CA HIS A 170 -15.73 5.32 7.96
C HIS A 170 -15.62 3.83 7.63
N PHE A 171 -14.58 3.42 6.92
CA PHE A 171 -14.27 2.00 6.66
C PHE A 171 -14.12 1.22 7.97
N LEU A 172 -13.26 1.65 8.89
CA LEU A 172 -13.05 0.98 10.17
C LEU A 172 -14.32 0.94 11.04
N GLN A 173 -15.17 1.97 10.99
CA GLN A 173 -16.40 2.03 11.79
C GLN A 173 -17.50 1.09 11.29
N ASN A 174 -17.58 0.90 9.98
CA ASN A 174 -18.72 0.25 9.33
C ASN A 174 -18.43 -1.16 8.82
N ASP A 175 -17.17 -1.60 8.81
CA ASP A 175 -16.83 -2.96 8.45
C ASP A 175 -17.32 -3.94 9.54
N ALA A 176 -18.14 -4.92 9.13
CA ALA A 176 -18.77 -5.88 10.03
C ALA A 176 -17.77 -6.89 10.62
N ASP A 177 -16.72 -7.22 9.89
CA ASP A 177 -15.70 -8.18 10.29
C ASP A 177 -14.56 -7.47 11.06
N TRP A 178 -14.34 -6.19 10.76
CA TRP A 178 -13.16 -5.43 11.16
C TRP A 178 -13.50 -4.18 12.00
N LYS A 179 -14.65 -4.19 12.68
CA LYS A 179 -15.14 -3.03 13.43
C LYS A 179 -14.08 -2.47 14.38
N ASN A 180 -13.63 -1.25 14.08
CA ASN A 180 -12.59 -0.47 14.74
C ASN A 180 -11.15 -1.00 14.65
N ARG A 181 -10.86 -2.03 13.85
CA ARG A 181 -9.51 -2.61 13.79
C ARG A 181 -9.14 -3.30 12.47
N LEU A 182 -7.88 -3.22 12.08
CA LEU A 182 -7.32 -3.96 10.96
C LEU A 182 -5.97 -4.57 11.35
N CYS A 183 -5.65 -5.79 10.91
CA CYS A 183 -4.32 -6.38 11.11
C CYS A 183 -3.69 -6.74 9.76
N GLY A 184 -2.36 -6.62 9.70
CA GLY A 184 -1.57 -7.03 8.55
C GLY A 184 -0.22 -6.36 8.49
N GLU A 185 0.42 -6.48 7.33
CA GLU A 185 1.59 -5.68 6.96
C GLU A 185 1.11 -4.32 6.42
N PHE A 186 1.59 -3.23 6.99
CA PHE A 186 1.36 -1.86 6.52
C PHE A 186 2.66 -1.06 6.51
N TYR A 187 2.66 0.04 5.76
CA TYR A 187 3.79 0.95 5.69
C TYR A 187 3.44 2.26 6.38
N ILE A 188 4.42 2.95 6.97
CA ILE A 188 4.24 4.29 7.55
C ILE A 188 5.38 5.19 7.10
N SER A 189 5.12 6.47 6.84
CA SER A 189 6.18 7.46 6.55
C SER A 189 7.13 7.57 7.74
N ASP A 190 8.44 7.61 7.46
CA ASP A 190 9.53 7.72 8.43
C ASP A 190 9.98 9.19 8.64
N GLU A 191 9.26 10.16 8.05
CA GLU A 191 9.65 11.59 8.07
C GLU A 191 9.28 12.34 9.38
N GLY A 192 8.89 11.64 10.45
CA GLY A 192 8.70 12.22 11.78
C GLY A 192 7.51 13.19 11.95
N MET A 193 6.84 13.59 10.88
CA MET A 193 5.45 14.04 10.92
C MET A 193 4.59 12.84 10.59
N GLU A 194 3.73 12.43 11.52
CA GLU A 194 2.85 11.27 11.55
C GLU A 194 1.86 11.23 10.36
N THR A 195 2.40 11.19 9.14
CA THR A 195 1.70 11.27 7.86
C THR A 195 1.69 9.88 7.24
N TRP A 196 0.50 9.41 6.85
CA TRP A 196 0.26 8.00 6.53
C TRP A 196 0.86 7.58 5.21
N CYS A 197 1.08 6.27 5.14
CA CYS A 197 1.40 5.54 3.93
C CYS A 197 0.80 4.12 3.96
N LEU A 198 -0.53 3.97 4.12
CA LEU A 198 -1.18 2.65 4.20
C LEU A 198 -0.99 1.81 2.94
N SER A 199 0.08 1.03 2.90
CA SER A 199 0.23 -0.07 1.96
C SER A 199 -0.12 -1.34 2.67
N ALA A 200 -1.42 -1.64 2.74
CA ALA A 200 -1.84 -2.96 3.14
C ALA A 200 -1.42 -3.91 2.03
N LYS A 201 -0.29 -4.60 2.19
CA LYS A 201 -0.09 -5.83 1.42
C LYS A 201 -1.15 -6.79 1.92
N ALA A 202 -2.09 -7.12 1.03
CA ALA A 202 -3.10 -8.11 1.30
C ALA A 202 -2.41 -9.44 1.63
N TRP A 203 -2.23 -9.72 2.92
CA TRP A 203 -2.64 -10.95 3.60
C TRP A 203 -3.44 -10.49 4.82
N PHE A 204 -4.75 -10.33 4.63
CA PHE A 204 -5.70 -10.08 5.71
C PHE A 204 -5.86 -11.36 6.51
N THR A 205 -4.93 -11.64 7.41
CA THR A 205 -5.15 -12.59 8.49
C THR A 205 -5.82 -11.80 9.60
N GLY A 206 -7.10 -12.05 9.87
CA GLY A 206 -7.78 -11.36 10.96
C GLY A 206 -6.93 -11.35 12.24
N ALA A 207 -6.85 -10.19 12.89
CA ALA A 207 -6.08 -10.04 14.12
C ALA A 207 -6.55 -11.09 15.14
N SER A 208 -5.63 -11.85 15.72
CA SER A 208 -6.00 -12.73 16.83
C SER A 208 -6.52 -11.87 18.00
N PRO A 209 -7.46 -12.38 18.82
CA PRO A 209 -7.95 -11.63 19.98
C PRO A 209 -6.84 -11.12 20.89
N GLN A 210 -5.75 -11.89 21.02
CA GLN A 210 -4.57 -11.53 21.81
C GLN A 210 -3.83 -10.31 21.21
N GLU A 211 -3.61 -10.27 19.90
CA GLU A 211 -2.95 -9.13 19.24
C GLU A 211 -3.75 -7.85 19.41
N VAL A 212 -5.08 -7.95 19.31
CA VAL A 212 -5.99 -6.82 19.52
C VAL A 212 -5.95 -6.34 20.96
N GLU A 213 -6.00 -7.25 21.94
CA GLU A 213 -5.96 -6.92 23.36
C GLU A 213 -4.66 -6.20 23.74
N VAL A 214 -3.52 -6.74 23.28
CA VAL A 214 -2.20 -6.17 23.54
C VAL A 214 -2.04 -4.79 22.87
N ALA A 215 -2.51 -4.63 21.64
CA ALA A 215 -2.50 -3.34 20.95
C ALA A 215 -3.43 -2.31 21.61
N THR A 216 -4.62 -2.72 22.04
CA THR A 216 -5.60 -1.85 22.70
C THR A 216 -5.07 -1.34 24.02
N SER A 217 -4.51 -2.24 24.85
CA SER A 217 -3.89 -1.89 26.14
C SER A 217 -2.73 -0.89 25.97
N TYR A 218 -1.94 -1.04 24.91
CA TYR A 218 -0.86 -0.11 24.58
C TYR A 218 -1.39 1.27 24.21
N VAL A 219 -2.41 1.34 23.34
CA VAL A 219 -3.04 2.61 22.93
C VAL A 219 -3.69 3.32 24.12
N GLU A 220 -4.43 2.60 24.97
CA GLU A 220 -5.01 3.17 26.19
C GLU A 220 -3.93 3.75 27.10
N THR A 221 -2.82 3.03 27.29
CA THR A 221 -1.67 3.52 28.07
C THR A 221 -1.06 4.78 27.43
N MET A 222 -0.92 4.79 26.11
CA MET A 222 -0.40 5.94 25.37
C MET A 222 -1.34 7.16 25.48
N MET A 223 -2.65 6.96 25.44
CA MET A 223 -3.66 8.02 25.61
C MET A 223 -3.72 8.57 27.03
N CYS A 224 -3.52 7.71 28.04
CA CYS A 224 -3.44 8.13 29.45
C CYS A 224 -2.12 8.84 29.80
N SER A 225 -1.07 8.61 29.00
CA SER A 225 0.21 9.27 29.14
C SER A 225 0.14 10.65 28.45
N ALA A 226 -0.31 11.68 29.18
CA ALA A 226 -0.17 13.08 28.74
C ALA A 226 1.28 13.36 28.28
N PRO A 227 1.53 14.28 27.32
CA PRO A 227 2.84 14.39 26.68
C PRO A 227 3.93 14.59 27.72
N LYS A 228 5.06 13.89 27.57
CA LYS A 228 6.26 14.18 28.36
C LYS A 228 6.55 15.68 28.18
N PRO A 229 6.55 16.49 29.25
CA PRO A 229 7.01 17.87 29.13
C PRO A 229 8.45 17.85 28.62
N ASN A 230 8.71 18.64 27.57
CA ASN A 230 10.05 18.87 27.03
C ASN A 230 11.02 19.35 28.12
#